data_AF-X1DNZ7-F1
#
_entry.id   AF-X1DNZ7-F1
#
_cell.length_a   1.000
_cell.length_b   1.000
_cell.length_c   1.000
_cell.angle_alpha   90.00
_cell.angle_beta   90.00
_cell.angle_gamma   90.00
#
_symmetry.space_group_name_H-M   'P 1'
#
loop_
_entity.id
_entity.type
_entity.pdbx_description
1 polymer ?
#
loop_
_entity_poly.entity_id
_entity_poly.type
_entity_poly.pdbx_seq_one_letter_code
_entity_poly.pdbx_strand_id
1 'polypeptide(L)'
;VFGIVLETVPTPLATLITQKINVPTIGIGAGIGCDGQIQIINDILGSYTDFVPKHTKQYTKLADIMSSAITEYYNEVKAGTFPTDKQSFSMDESILAELK
;
A
#
# COMPACT_ATOMS: atom_id res chain seq x y z
N VAL A 1 -18.22 19.22 -15.39
CA VAL A 1 -17.24 18.18 -14.98
C VAL A 1 -15.86 18.80 -15.09
N PHE A 2 -14.97 18.61 -14.12
CA PHE A 2 -13.62 19.21 -14.15
C PHE A 2 -12.53 18.25 -14.66
N GLY A 3 -12.82 16.96 -14.75
CA GLY A 3 -11.95 15.91 -15.27
C GLY A 3 -12.68 14.57 -15.34
N ILE A 4 -12.17 13.62 -16.11
CA ILE A 4 -12.79 12.31 -16.37
C ILE A 4 -11.77 11.19 -16.17
N VAL A 5 -12.14 10.12 -15.47
CA VAL A 5 -11.32 8.91 -15.40
C VAL A 5 -11.67 7.98 -16.56
N LEU A 6 -10.66 7.49 -17.27
CA LEU A 6 -10.80 6.45 -18.30
C LEU A 6 -10.18 5.15 -17.76
N GLU A 7 -11.03 4.18 -17.47
CA GLU A 7 -10.63 2.90 -16.88
C GLU A 7 -10.76 1.78 -17.91
N THR A 8 -9.68 1.04 -18.13
CA THR A 8 -9.63 -0.13 -19.05
C THR A 8 -10.08 0.16 -20.49
N VAL A 9 -9.94 1.42 -20.94
CA VAL A 9 -10.25 1.85 -22.30
C VAL A 9 -9.09 1.52 -23.24
N PRO A 10 -9.30 0.95 -24.44
CA PRO A 10 -8.21 0.71 -25.39
C PRO A 10 -7.39 1.97 -25.68
N THR A 11 -6.06 1.86 -25.65
CA THR A 11 -5.14 3.01 -25.77
C THR A 11 -5.47 3.95 -26.95
N PRO A 12 -5.72 3.47 -28.19
CA PRO A 12 -6.04 4.38 -29.29
C PRO A 12 -7.33 5.18 -29.06
N LEU A 13 -8.33 4.57 -28.42
CA LEU A 13 -9.61 5.21 -28.10
C LEU A 13 -9.45 6.22 -26.97
N ALA A 14 -8.72 5.88 -25.91
CA ALA A 14 -8.43 6.80 -24.82
C ALA A 14 -7.71 8.06 -25.31
N THR A 15 -6.68 7.90 -26.15
CA THR A 15 -5.97 9.02 -26.80
C THR A 15 -6.93 9.89 -27.61
N LEU A 16 -7.81 9.28 -28.42
CA LEU A 16 -8.80 10.02 -29.21
C LEU A 16 -9.77 10.81 -28.32
N ILE A 17 -10.24 10.22 -27.22
CA ILE A 17 -11.14 10.88 -26.26
C ILE A 17 -10.43 12.09 -25.65
N THR A 18 -9.20 11.92 -25.14
CA THR A 18 -8.40 13.02 -24.56
C THR A 18 -8.24 14.18 -25.54
N GLN A 19 -7.98 13.91 -26.82
CA GLN A 19 -7.83 14.94 -27.84
C GLN A 19 -9.15 15.64 -28.23
N LYS A 20 -10.31 15.06 -27.92
CA LYS A 20 -11.63 15.55 -28.35
C LYS A 20 -12.36 16.37 -27.28
N ILE A 21 -11.97 16.25 -26.02
CA ILE A 21 -12.67 16.90 -24.90
C ILE A 21 -11.80 17.99 -24.27
N ASN A 22 -12.45 18.98 -23.64
CA ASN A 22 -11.77 20.14 -23.07
C ASN A 22 -11.41 19.98 -21.58
N VAL A 23 -11.65 18.81 -21.00
CA VAL A 23 -11.38 18.53 -19.58
C VAL A 23 -10.30 17.44 -19.48
N PRO A 24 -9.41 17.51 -18.47
CA PRO A 24 -8.37 16.50 -18.28
C PRO A 24 -8.90 15.07 -18.19
N THR A 25 -8.21 14.13 -18.83
CA THR A 25 -8.44 12.69 -18.68
C THR A 25 -7.40 12.06 -17.76
N ILE A 26 -7.84 11.18 -16.86
CA ILE A 26 -6.98 10.43 -15.94
C ILE A 26 -7.11 8.95 -16.27
N GLY A 27 -6.02 8.33 -16.72
CA GLY A 27 -6.02 6.93 -17.17
C GLY A 27 -5.71 5.94 -16.04
N ILE A 28 -6.42 4.81 -16.04
CA ILE A 28 -6.02 3.57 -15.35
C ILE A 28 -6.25 2.40 -16.30
N GLY A 29 -5.16 1.82 -16.79
CA GLY A 29 -5.24 0.84 -17.87
C GLY A 29 -5.73 1.40 -19.20
N ALA A 30 -5.69 2.73 -19.38
CA ALA A 30 -6.10 3.42 -20.61
C ALA A 30 -4.91 3.91 -21.47
N GLY A 31 -3.69 3.49 -21.13
CA GLY A 31 -2.48 3.86 -21.84
C GLY A 31 -2.01 5.31 -21.58
N ILE A 32 -0.91 5.68 -22.23
CA ILE A 32 -0.20 6.95 -21.99
C ILE A 32 -0.85 8.17 -22.65
N GLY A 33 -1.91 7.99 -23.44
CA GLY A 33 -2.60 9.08 -24.13
C GLY A 33 -3.60 9.87 -23.27
N CYS A 34 -3.68 9.59 -21.96
CA CYS A 34 -4.44 10.41 -21.00
C CYS A 34 -3.55 11.51 -20.42
N ASP A 35 -4.13 12.62 -19.98
CA ASP A 35 -3.38 13.77 -19.42
C ASP A 35 -2.71 13.46 -18.07
N GLY A 36 -3.28 12.51 -17.32
CA GLY A 36 -2.74 12.01 -16.07
C GLY A 36 -2.97 10.51 -15.92
N GLN A 37 -2.45 9.95 -14.84
CA GLN A 37 -2.60 8.53 -14.49
C GLN A 37 -3.03 8.39 -13.03
N ILE A 38 -3.80 7.34 -12.76
CA ILE A 38 -4.16 6.93 -11.40
C ILE A 38 -3.89 5.43 -11.25
N GLN A 39 -3.54 5.02 -10.04
CA GLN A 39 -3.37 3.62 -9.65
C GLN A 39 -3.87 3.43 -8.22
N ILE A 40 -4.24 2.20 -7.86
CA ILE A 40 -4.59 1.86 -6.49
C ILE A 40 -3.30 1.59 -5.70
N ILE A 41 -3.18 2.20 -4.51
CA ILE A 41 -1.95 2.10 -3.72
C ILE A 41 -1.60 0.66 -3.35
N ASN A 42 -2.60 -0.15 -2.98
CA ASN A 42 -2.41 -1.56 -2.64
C ASN A 42 -1.87 -2.37 -3.81
N ASP A 43 -2.31 -2.06 -5.03
CA ASP A 43 -1.88 -2.73 -6.25
C ASP A 43 -0.43 -2.40 -6.56
N ILE A 44 -0.04 -1.11 -6.53
CA ILE A 44 1.34 -0.71 -6.81
C ILE A 44 2.32 -1.10 -5.70
N LEU A 45 1.85 -1.23 -4.46
CA LEU A 45 2.65 -1.71 -3.34
C LEU A 45 2.70 -3.24 -3.26
N GLY A 46 1.92 -3.96 -4.07
CA GLY A 46 1.87 -5.43 -3.98
C GLY A 46 1.44 -5.91 -2.59
N SER A 47 0.39 -5.30 -2.04
CA SER A 47 -0.21 -5.70 -0.75
C SER A 47 -0.90 -7.06 -0.83
N TYR A 48 -1.29 -7.48 -2.04
CA TYR A 48 -1.88 -8.77 -2.34
C TYR A 48 -1.11 -9.41 -3.50
N THR A 49 -0.89 -10.72 -3.43
CA THR A 49 -0.10 -11.47 -4.42
C THR A 49 -0.95 -12.36 -5.33
N ASP A 50 -2.17 -12.67 -4.91
CA ASP A 50 -3.01 -13.67 -5.58
C ASP A 50 -3.58 -13.15 -6.91
N PHE A 51 -3.76 -11.83 -7.02
CA PHE A 51 -4.22 -11.16 -8.21
C PHE A 51 -3.51 -9.83 -8.40
N VAL A 52 -2.93 -9.64 -9.59
CA VAL A 52 -2.30 -8.38 -9.99
C VAL A 52 -3.03 -7.89 -11.26
N PRO A 53 -3.74 -6.75 -11.21
CA PRO A 53 -4.41 -6.22 -12.39
C PRO A 53 -3.42 -5.96 -13.52
N LYS A 54 -3.80 -6.26 -14.76
CA LYS A 54 -2.92 -6.10 -15.94
C LYS A 54 -2.38 -4.68 -16.11
N HIS A 55 -3.15 -3.67 -15.69
CA HIS A 55 -2.76 -2.26 -15.79
C HIS A 55 -1.84 -1.79 -14.65
N THR A 56 -1.57 -2.65 -13.68
CA THR A 56 -0.75 -2.33 -12.51
C THR A 56 0.67 -2.79 -12.73
N LYS A 57 1.62 -1.90 -12.43
CA LYS A 57 3.01 -2.28 -12.15
C LYS A 57 3.19 -2.31 -10.64
N GLN A 58 3.59 -3.46 -10.09
CA GLN A 58 4.03 -3.55 -8.70
C GLN A 58 5.43 -2.94 -8.58
N TYR A 59 5.59 -1.97 -7.68
CA TYR A 59 6.86 -1.31 -7.36
C TYR A 59 7.53 -1.93 -6.13
N THR A 60 6.77 -2.67 -5.32
CA THR A 60 7.28 -3.50 -4.23
C THR A 60 6.37 -4.70 -4.01
N LYS A 61 6.80 -5.64 -3.17
CA LYS A 61 6.01 -6.79 -2.69
C LYS A 61 5.75 -6.62 -1.21
N LEU A 62 4.87 -5.68 -0.86
CA LEU A 62 4.62 -5.33 0.53
C LEU A 62 4.11 -6.52 1.35
N ALA A 63 3.36 -7.44 0.75
CA ALA A 63 2.92 -8.67 1.42
C ALA A 63 4.10 -9.48 2.00
N ASP A 64 5.18 -9.66 1.22
CA ASP A 64 6.37 -10.42 1.63
C ASP A 64 7.11 -9.70 2.77
N ILE A 65 7.21 -8.37 2.67
CA ILE A 65 7.86 -7.51 3.67
C ILE A 65 7.09 -7.58 4.99
N MET A 66 5.76 -7.42 4.94
CA MET A 66 4.89 -7.52 6.11
C MET A 66 4.96 -8.90 6.74
N SER A 67 4.90 -9.96 5.94
CA SER A 67 4.98 -11.35 6.42
C SER A 67 6.28 -11.60 7.17
N SER A 68 7.40 -11.14 6.61
CA SER A 68 8.72 -11.24 7.24
C SER A 68 8.76 -10.49 8.58
N ALA A 69 8.33 -9.23 8.61
CA ALA A 69 8.34 -8.40 9.82
C ALA A 69 7.44 -8.96 10.94
N ILE A 70 6.26 -9.45 10.59
CA ILE A 70 5.32 -10.05 11.56
C ILE A 70 5.89 -11.37 12.09
N THR A 71 6.53 -12.17 11.23
CA THR A 71 7.17 -13.44 11.64
C THR A 71 8.34 -13.18 12.59
N GLU A 72 9.17 -12.18 12.30
CA GLU A 72 10.27 -11.76 13.17
C GLU A 72 9.75 -11.34 14.54
N TYR A 73 8.77 -10.43 14.59
CA TYR A 73 8.10 -10.02 15.82
C TYR A 73 7.54 -11.22 16.61
N TYR A 74 6.82 -12.13 15.94
CA TYR A 74 6.28 -13.32 16.57
C TYR A 74 7.37 -14.19 17.20
N ASN A 75 8.49 -14.38 16.49
CA ASN A 75 9.61 -15.17 16.99
C ASN A 75 10.27 -14.52 18.21
N GLU A 76 10.46 -13.20 18.20
CA GLU A 76 11.05 -12.47 19.32
C GLU A 76 10.15 -12.51 20.56
N VAL A 77 8.84 -12.35 20.40
CA VAL A 77 7.86 -12.51 21.49
C VAL A 77 7.89 -13.93 22.04
N LYS A 78 7.88 -14.94 21.15
CA LYS A 78 7.91 -16.35 21.56
C LYS A 78 9.22 -16.73 22.27
N ALA A 79 10.33 -16.14 21.86
CA ALA A 79 11.64 -16.33 22.48
C ALA A 79 11.81 -15.52 23.78
N GLY A 80 10.92 -14.58 24.07
CA GLY A 80 11.04 -13.66 25.21
C GLY A 80 12.14 -12.61 25.03
N THR A 81 12.62 -12.38 23.80
CA THR A 81 13.62 -11.35 23.49
C THR A 81 12.98 -9.99 23.20
N PHE A 82 11.67 -9.95 22.92
CA PHE A 82 10.86 -8.75 22.86
C PHE A 82 9.64 -8.88 23.80
N PRO A 83 9.23 -7.81 24.51
CA PRO A 83 9.87 -6.48 24.57
C PRO A 83 11.17 -6.47 25.38
N THR A 84 11.98 -5.43 25.18
CA THR A 84 13.14 -5.13 26.05
C THR A 84 12.80 -3.98 27.00
N ASP A 85 13.74 -3.59 27.85
CA ASP A 85 13.62 -2.39 28.70
C ASP A 85 13.30 -1.12 27.89
N LYS A 86 13.75 -1.03 26.63
CA LYS A 86 13.45 0.13 25.77
C LYS A 86 11.97 0.27 25.42
N GLN A 87 11.21 -0.82 25.44
CA GLN A 87 9.78 -0.85 25.16
C GLN A 87 8.96 -1.11 26.43
N SER A 88 9.60 -1.07 27.59
CA SER A 88 8.98 -1.35 28.90
C SER A 88 9.06 -0.12 29.78
N PHE A 89 8.07 0.04 30.65
CA PHE A 89 8.03 1.13 31.63
C PHE A 89 8.37 0.56 33.02
N SER A 90 9.19 1.28 33.77
CA SER A 90 9.50 0.94 35.16
C SER A 90 8.48 1.54 36.12
N MET A 91 8.40 0.98 37.32
CA MET A 91 7.67 1.55 38.45
C MET A 91 8.57 1.54 39.68
N ASP A 92 8.27 2.42 40.64
CA ASP A 92 8.96 2.43 41.93
C ASP A 92 8.65 1.12 42.69
N GLU A 93 9.70 0.43 43.14
CA GLU A 93 9.56 -0.84 43.84
C GLU A 93 8.83 -0.70 45.19
N SER A 94 8.94 0.46 45.85
CA SER A 94 8.22 0.74 47.10
C SER A 94 6.71 0.77 46.90
N ILE A 95 6.25 1.40 45.81
CA ILE A 95 4.83 1.43 45.43
C ILE A 95 4.34 0.02 45.08
N LEU A 96 5.17 -0.79 44.43
CA LEU A 96 4.82 -2.18 44.12
C LEU A 96 4.66 -3.02 45.39
N ALA A 97 5.48 -2.79 46.41
CA ALA A 97 5.42 -3.52 47.67
C ALA A 97 4.14 -3.24 48.47
N GLU A 98 3.56 -2.03 48.35
CA GLU A 98 2.29 -1.67 49.00
C GLU A 98 1.06 -2.41 48.42
N LEU A 99 1.17 -2.98 47.21
CA LEU A 99 0.09 -3.68 46.51
C LEU A 99 0.04 -5.21 46.79
N LYS A 100 1.04 -5.76 47.48
CA LYS A 100 1.13 -7.18 47.85
C LYS A 100 0.59 -7.40 49.25
#